data_AF-A0A8S3RAS7-F1
#
_entry.id   AF-A0A8S3RAS7-F1
#
_cell.length_a   1.000
_cell.length_b   1.000
_cell.length_c   1.000
_cell.angle_alpha   90.00
_cell.angle_beta   90.00
_cell.angle_gamma   90.00
#
_symmetry.space_group_name_H-M   'P 1'
#
loop_
_entity.id
_entity.type
_entity.pdbx_description
1 polymer ?
#
loop_
_entity_poly.entity_id
_entity_poly.type
_entity_poly.pdbx_seq_one_letter_code
_entity_poly.pdbx_strand_id
1 'polypeptide(L)'
;MHATTPINVDKLAWELQRHPDRYFVNSLINGLRKGFFTGVSSLPEKVLECKNLLSTTKCPDDVSGLVKSELDNNFVIGPFTKAPFDIYRVSPVGIVEDHQNADATMKILVSMFASLDFPIAKHKTLGPVTCIEYSGIILDTIRMEARLPEDKLCGSKEYLWFFLNRKTCTKHGPFSSTVSDSISGTLSLPAPLRNSVELSCVINNLWRKGINSATRDVYTSGYKCFLKFRTSQFEGENIGNVMSNISEDILICFVSYCQSVLGLKYSTIKLYLAGIRHFSIANCSVNPLVDNVGKPLLRLQNILNGIKKSENKSVRQKLPITYSVLQQIYQHLQKSIFDPHLDFTMLTAAVIGFFGFLRCSEFTCKQSFDPALNLTMDDVVFVTDCQVNLRLKASKTDIFRHGVIIKLFKTNNNICPYVQLSKYVTSRKMNGATDNDPLLVDSSNLALRRSLFIDKLKTILSHLGLNADKYSGHSFRIGAATTCSSNGIQDHMIQTLGRWKSDCYSRYIRTSEVDIRQALLKMCK
;
A
#
# COMPACT_ATOMS: atom_id res chain seq x y z
N MET A 1 -34.51 -24.54 21.78
CA MET A 1 -34.65 -23.34 20.92
C MET A 1 -34.40 -23.75 19.48
N HIS A 2 -35.39 -23.61 18.60
CA HIS A 2 -35.09 -23.62 17.16
C HIS A 2 -34.46 -22.28 16.82
N ALA A 3 -33.35 -22.28 16.07
CA ALA A 3 -32.77 -21.05 15.56
C ALA A 3 -33.80 -20.41 14.61
N THR A 4 -34.40 -19.30 15.01
CA THR A 4 -35.31 -18.52 14.17
C THR A 4 -34.48 -17.61 13.30
N THR A 5 -34.55 -17.82 11.98
CA THR A 5 -33.93 -16.94 10.99
C THR A 5 -35.02 -16.24 10.17
N PRO A 6 -34.90 -14.92 9.90
CA PRO A 6 -35.83 -14.22 9.03
C PRO A 6 -35.68 -14.63 7.55
N ILE A 7 -34.65 -15.42 7.22
CA ILE A 7 -34.36 -15.87 5.88
C ILE A 7 -35.22 -17.11 5.57
N ASN A 8 -35.96 -17.08 4.47
CA ASN A 8 -36.63 -18.27 3.95
C ASN A 8 -35.57 -19.27 3.43
N VAL A 9 -35.14 -20.17 4.30
CA VAL A 9 -34.03 -21.09 4.06
C VAL A 9 -34.32 -22.07 2.92
N ASP A 10 -35.59 -22.47 2.73
CA ASP A 10 -35.99 -23.37 1.64
C ASP A 10 -35.84 -22.69 0.27
N LYS A 11 -36.27 -21.42 0.16
CA LYS A 11 -36.08 -20.63 -1.06
C LYS A 11 -34.59 -20.39 -1.35
N LEU A 12 -33.81 -20.06 -0.33
CA LEU A 12 -32.35 -19.87 -0.48
C LEU A 12 -31.64 -21.16 -0.91
N ALA A 13 -32.05 -22.32 -0.37
CA ALA A 13 -31.48 -23.61 -0.75
C ALA A 13 -31.75 -23.95 -2.23
N TRP A 14 -32.94 -23.59 -2.73
CA TRP A 14 -33.30 -23.77 -4.14
C TRP A 14 -32.47 -22.89 -5.08
N GLU A 15 -32.34 -21.60 -4.79
CA GLU A 15 -31.52 -20.67 -5.59
C GLU A 15 -30.04 -21.10 -5.66
N LEU A 16 -29.53 -21.68 -4.56
CA LEU A 16 -28.15 -22.14 -4.46
C LEU A 16 -27.94 -23.58 -4.98
N GLN A 17 -28.94 -24.19 -5.63
CA GLN A 17 -28.84 -25.58 -6.09
C GLN A 17 -27.69 -25.80 -7.09
N ARG A 18 -27.41 -24.82 -7.94
CA ARG A 18 -26.36 -24.90 -8.98
C ARG A 18 -24.99 -24.33 -8.56
N HIS A 19 -24.84 -23.94 -7.30
CA HIS A 19 -23.58 -23.37 -6.81
C HIS A 19 -22.44 -24.42 -6.84
N PRO A 20 -21.25 -24.10 -7.39
CA PRO A 20 -20.16 -25.07 -7.57
C PRO A 20 -19.55 -25.56 -6.25
N ASP A 21 -19.56 -24.72 -5.21
CA ASP A 21 -19.13 -25.11 -3.87
C ASP A 21 -20.33 -25.61 -3.03
N ARG A 22 -20.55 -26.92 -3.06
CA ARG A 22 -21.63 -27.57 -2.31
C ARG A 22 -21.34 -27.65 -0.81
N TYR A 23 -20.07 -27.65 -0.40
CA TYR A 23 -19.71 -27.69 1.02
C TYR A 23 -20.09 -26.38 1.70
N PHE A 24 -19.77 -25.25 1.07
CA PHE A 24 -20.20 -23.92 1.51
C PHE A 24 -21.72 -23.81 1.61
N VAL A 25 -22.46 -24.20 0.56
CA VAL A 25 -23.93 -24.15 0.57
C VAL A 25 -24.52 -25.01 1.68
N ASN A 26 -24.01 -26.24 1.86
CA ASN A 26 -24.50 -27.12 2.91
C ASN A 26 -24.19 -26.56 4.31
N SER A 27 -23.03 -25.95 4.51
CA SER A 27 -22.66 -25.28 5.76
C SER A 27 -23.57 -24.08 6.06
N LEU A 28 -23.83 -23.24 5.05
CA LEU A 28 -24.70 -22.07 5.16
C LEU A 28 -26.15 -22.47 5.49
N ILE A 29 -26.72 -23.41 4.74
CA ILE A 29 -28.10 -23.88 4.94
C ILE A 29 -28.25 -24.58 6.29
N ASN A 30 -27.29 -25.44 6.66
CA ASN A 30 -27.32 -26.08 7.99
C ASN A 30 -27.15 -25.07 9.11
N GLY A 31 -26.26 -24.09 8.95
CA GLY A 31 -26.04 -23.03 9.93
C GLY A 31 -27.28 -22.15 10.14
N LEU A 32 -28.02 -21.85 9.08
CA LEU A 32 -29.28 -21.11 9.17
C LEU A 32 -30.41 -21.92 9.83
N ARG A 33 -30.45 -23.25 9.65
CA ARG A 33 -31.47 -24.12 10.26
C ARG A 33 -31.15 -24.52 11.71
N LYS A 34 -29.87 -24.72 12.01
CA LYS A 34 -29.41 -25.40 13.24
C LYS A 34 -28.43 -24.56 14.07
N GLY A 35 -28.04 -23.39 13.58
CA GLY A 35 -27.02 -22.52 14.19
C GLY A 35 -25.62 -22.77 13.62
N PHE A 36 -24.78 -21.73 13.65
CA PHE A 36 -23.36 -21.81 13.24
C PHE A 36 -22.47 -22.15 14.44
N PHE A 37 -21.45 -22.97 14.21
CA PHE A 37 -20.45 -23.25 15.24
C PHE A 37 -19.61 -21.99 15.52
N THR A 38 -19.66 -21.50 16.76
CA THR A 38 -19.02 -20.24 17.18
C THR A 38 -17.51 -20.37 17.44
N GLY A 39 -16.93 -21.54 17.21
CA GLY A 39 -15.50 -21.81 17.48
C GLY A 39 -15.19 -22.05 18.96
N VAL A 40 -16.21 -22.13 19.82
CA VAL A 40 -16.07 -22.39 21.25
C VAL A 40 -15.97 -23.90 21.48
N SER A 41 -14.78 -24.38 21.82
CA SER A 41 -14.48 -25.81 22.04
C SER A 41 -14.79 -26.29 23.46
N SER A 42 -15.00 -25.38 24.41
CA SER A 42 -15.42 -25.69 25.79
C SER A 42 -16.28 -24.56 26.35
N LEU A 43 -17.25 -24.91 27.19
CA LEU A 43 -18.12 -23.91 27.82
C LEU A 43 -17.30 -23.04 28.79
N PRO A 44 -17.62 -21.74 28.93
CA PRO A 44 -16.99 -20.88 29.92
C PRO A 44 -17.26 -21.43 31.33
N GLU A 45 -16.22 -21.49 32.17
CA GLU A 45 -16.35 -21.96 33.57
C GLU A 45 -16.66 -20.83 34.56
N LYS A 46 -16.56 -19.57 34.13
CA LYS A 46 -16.73 -18.38 34.99
C LYS A 46 -17.57 -17.31 34.32
N VAL A 47 -18.37 -16.62 35.14
CA VAL A 47 -19.12 -15.42 34.76
C VAL A 47 -18.15 -14.27 34.45
N LEU A 48 -18.42 -13.52 33.37
CA LEU A 48 -17.70 -12.30 33.03
C LEU A 48 -18.69 -11.12 32.97
N GLU A 49 -18.61 -10.23 33.94
CA GLU A 49 -19.38 -8.98 33.96
C GLU A 49 -18.50 -7.78 33.64
N CYS A 50 -19.01 -6.89 32.80
CA CYS A 50 -18.37 -5.64 32.43
C CYS A 50 -19.25 -4.45 32.83
N LYS A 51 -18.64 -3.36 33.31
CA LYS A 51 -19.37 -2.11 33.61
C LYS A 51 -19.81 -1.43 32.31
N ASN A 52 -21.04 -0.92 32.28
CA ASN A 52 -21.53 -0.11 31.17
C ASN A 52 -20.68 1.16 30.97
N LEU A 53 -20.69 1.69 29.74
CA LEU A 53 -20.00 2.93 29.41
C LEU A 53 -20.67 4.14 30.09
N LEU A 54 -19.90 5.20 30.31
CA LEU A 54 -20.36 6.42 30.98
C LEU A 54 -21.57 7.08 30.29
N SER A 55 -21.72 6.93 28.97
CA SER A 55 -22.87 7.47 28.25
C SER A 55 -24.20 6.84 28.67
N THR A 56 -24.19 5.55 29.02
CA THR A 56 -25.37 4.84 29.57
C THR A 56 -25.82 5.45 30.90
N THR A 57 -24.88 5.87 31.76
CA THR A 57 -25.22 6.54 33.03
C THR A 57 -25.65 7.99 32.85
N LYS A 58 -25.24 8.66 31.78
CA LYS A 58 -25.63 10.04 31.50
C LYS A 58 -27.04 10.16 30.92
N CYS A 59 -27.48 9.16 30.14
CA CYS A 59 -28.77 9.18 29.43
C CYS A 59 -29.62 7.94 29.76
N PRO A 60 -30.07 7.75 31.01
CA PRO A 60 -30.76 6.53 31.44
C PRO A 60 -32.15 6.33 30.78
N ASP A 61 -32.84 7.41 30.47
CA ASP A 61 -34.15 7.37 29.83
C ASP A 61 -34.06 6.88 28.38
N ASP A 62 -33.04 7.33 27.64
CA ASP A 62 -32.79 6.89 26.27
C ASP A 62 -32.41 5.40 26.22
N VAL A 63 -31.59 4.92 27.18
CA VAL A 63 -31.29 3.48 27.29
C VAL A 63 -32.58 2.70 27.50
N SER A 64 -33.41 3.17 28.43
CA SER A 64 -34.67 2.50 28.77
C SER A 64 -35.63 2.47 27.58
N GLY A 65 -35.71 3.58 26.81
CA GLY A 65 -36.50 3.66 25.59
C GLY A 65 -36.01 2.71 24.49
N LEU A 66 -34.70 2.63 24.27
CA LEU A 66 -34.11 1.72 23.28
C LEU A 66 -34.32 0.26 23.66
N VAL A 67 -34.06 -0.11 24.92
CA VAL A 67 -34.31 -1.46 25.42
C VAL A 67 -35.79 -1.82 25.28
N LYS A 68 -36.70 -0.89 25.58
CA LYS A 68 -38.14 -1.09 25.39
C LYS A 68 -38.49 -1.29 23.91
N SER A 69 -37.94 -0.50 23.01
CA SER A 69 -38.13 -0.68 21.56
C SER A 69 -37.66 -2.05 21.07
N GLU A 70 -36.50 -2.53 21.53
CA GLU A 70 -36.01 -3.87 21.19
C GLU A 70 -36.91 -4.99 21.72
N LEU A 71 -37.49 -4.80 22.91
CA LEU A 71 -38.48 -5.72 23.51
C LEU A 71 -39.80 -5.72 22.73
N ASP A 72 -40.33 -4.54 22.40
CA ASP A 72 -41.57 -4.38 21.64
C ASP A 72 -41.46 -5.00 20.24
N ASN A 73 -40.26 -4.98 19.64
CA ASN A 73 -39.96 -5.62 18.35
C ASN A 73 -39.63 -7.13 18.45
N ASN A 74 -39.67 -7.73 19.64
CA ASN A 74 -39.28 -9.12 19.92
C ASN A 74 -37.84 -9.47 19.49
N PHE A 75 -36.93 -8.50 19.45
CA PHE A 75 -35.53 -8.73 19.08
C PHE A 75 -34.67 -9.22 20.25
N VAL A 76 -35.09 -8.91 21.48
CA VAL A 76 -34.38 -9.31 22.70
C VAL A 76 -35.32 -9.98 23.70
N ILE A 77 -34.76 -10.89 24.51
CA ILE A 77 -35.47 -11.54 25.62
C ILE A 77 -35.04 -10.89 26.93
N GLY A 78 -36.00 -10.54 27.79
CA GLY A 78 -35.76 -9.85 29.07
C GLY A 78 -36.83 -8.79 29.35
N PRO A 79 -36.56 -7.81 30.24
CA PRO A 79 -35.45 -7.80 31.19
C PRO A 79 -35.64 -8.90 32.24
N PHE A 80 -34.56 -9.58 32.62
CA PHE A 80 -34.62 -10.60 33.66
C PHE A 80 -34.24 -9.99 35.02
N THR A 81 -35.01 -10.30 36.07
CA THR A 81 -34.72 -9.86 37.45
C THR A 81 -33.51 -10.59 38.07
N LYS A 82 -33.14 -11.74 37.52
CA LYS A 82 -31.93 -12.50 37.81
C LYS A 82 -31.38 -13.05 36.51
N ALA A 83 -30.05 -13.17 36.39
CA ALA A 83 -29.43 -13.76 35.21
C ALA A 83 -30.07 -15.13 34.87
N PRO A 84 -30.49 -15.34 33.61
CA PRO A 84 -31.20 -16.56 33.22
C PRO A 84 -30.31 -17.82 33.16
N PHE A 85 -28.99 -17.67 33.35
CA PHE A 85 -28.01 -18.75 33.30
C PHE A 85 -27.05 -18.66 34.49
N ASP A 86 -26.54 -19.80 34.95
CA ASP A 86 -25.57 -19.86 36.06
C ASP A 86 -24.19 -19.31 35.67
N ILE A 87 -23.81 -19.45 34.38
CA ILE A 87 -22.58 -18.88 33.81
C ILE A 87 -22.93 -18.07 32.56
N TYR A 88 -22.61 -16.79 32.58
CA TYR A 88 -22.91 -15.85 31.50
C TYR A 88 -21.77 -14.86 31.26
N ARG A 89 -21.79 -14.20 30.10
CA ARG A 89 -20.89 -13.10 29.76
C ARG A 89 -21.71 -11.91 29.31
N VAL A 90 -21.45 -10.75 29.89
CA VAL A 90 -22.15 -9.49 29.56
C VAL A 90 -21.16 -8.52 28.93
N SER A 91 -21.51 -8.00 27.75
CA SER A 91 -20.78 -6.91 27.09
C SER A 91 -21.27 -5.56 27.62
N PRO A 92 -20.40 -4.54 27.73
CA PRO A 92 -20.81 -3.21 28.17
C PRO A 92 -21.69 -2.53 27.12
N VAL A 93 -22.74 -1.83 27.56
CA VAL A 93 -23.62 -1.01 26.72
C VAL A 93 -23.20 0.46 26.77
N GLY A 94 -23.37 1.19 25.67
CA GLY A 94 -23.18 2.63 25.55
C GLY A 94 -24.13 3.25 24.53
N ILE A 95 -24.52 4.50 24.75
CA ILE A 95 -25.28 5.31 23.78
C ILE A 95 -24.33 6.23 23.00
N VAL A 96 -24.63 6.43 21.73
CA VAL A 96 -24.04 7.48 20.88
C VAL A 96 -24.83 8.76 21.07
N GLU A 97 -24.22 9.77 21.70
CA GLU A 97 -24.89 10.96 22.24
C GLU A 97 -25.38 11.98 21.18
N ASP A 98 -25.09 11.82 19.87
CA ASP A 98 -25.46 12.85 18.88
C ASP A 98 -25.76 12.29 17.47
N HIS A 99 -27.03 11.95 17.22
CA HIS A 99 -27.56 11.74 15.86
C HIS A 99 -28.29 12.98 15.31
N GLN A 100 -28.62 13.96 16.16
CA GLN A 100 -29.43 15.11 15.76
C GLN A 100 -28.61 16.19 15.03
N ASN A 101 -27.29 16.27 15.27
CA ASN A 101 -26.45 17.25 14.56
C ASN A 101 -25.86 16.80 13.23
N ALA A 102 -25.89 15.51 12.87
CA ALA A 102 -25.21 15.07 11.64
C ALA A 102 -25.80 15.73 10.38
N ASP A 103 -27.14 15.80 10.29
CA ASP A 103 -27.83 16.37 9.14
C ASP A 103 -27.78 17.90 9.11
N ALA A 104 -27.88 18.55 10.28
CA ALA A 104 -27.71 19.99 10.43
C ALA A 104 -26.27 20.44 10.12
N THR A 105 -25.28 19.71 10.63
CA THR A 105 -23.85 19.97 10.38
C THR A 105 -23.49 19.74 8.92
N MET A 106 -24.05 18.70 8.29
CA MET A 106 -23.87 18.45 6.85
C MET A 106 -24.50 19.57 6.01
N LYS A 107 -25.71 20.04 6.36
CA LYS A 107 -26.37 21.18 5.69
C LYS A 107 -25.57 22.48 5.83
N ILE A 108 -25.06 22.76 7.02
CA ILE A 108 -24.17 23.92 7.28
C ILE A 108 -22.89 23.82 6.46
N LEU A 109 -22.24 22.64 6.43
CA LEU A 109 -21.03 22.40 5.64
C LEU A 109 -21.27 22.58 4.14
N VAL A 110 -22.37 22.02 3.62
CA VAL A 110 -22.74 22.13 2.20
C VAL A 110 -23.08 23.57 1.84
N SER A 111 -23.80 24.32 2.69
CA SER A 111 -24.09 25.74 2.43
C SER A 111 -22.83 26.61 2.50
N MET A 112 -21.93 26.32 3.45
CA MET A 112 -20.67 27.06 3.59
C MET A 112 -19.76 26.82 2.39
N PHE A 113 -19.64 25.57 1.92
CA PHE A 113 -18.86 25.24 0.73
C PHE A 113 -19.46 25.80 -0.56
N ALA A 114 -20.78 25.86 -0.68
CA ALA A 114 -21.44 26.53 -1.80
C ALA A 114 -21.19 28.05 -1.80
N SER A 115 -21.18 28.70 -0.63
CA SER A 115 -20.87 30.14 -0.51
C SER A 115 -19.41 30.50 -0.80
N LEU A 116 -18.52 29.50 -0.79
CA LEU A 116 -17.08 29.65 -0.98
C LEU A 116 -16.59 29.08 -2.33
N ASP A 117 -17.51 28.80 -3.27
CA ASP A 117 -17.23 28.21 -4.59
C ASP A 117 -16.39 26.91 -4.54
N PHE A 118 -16.50 26.13 -3.45
CA PHE A 118 -15.86 24.83 -3.37
C PHE A 118 -16.65 23.80 -4.20
N PRO A 119 -16.03 23.08 -5.16
CA PRO A 119 -16.73 22.10 -5.98
C PRO A 119 -17.07 20.85 -5.17
N ILE A 120 -18.34 20.72 -4.79
CA ILE A 120 -18.86 19.58 -4.03
C ILE A 120 -19.21 18.43 -4.98
N ALA A 121 -18.62 17.26 -4.75
CA ALA A 121 -19.00 16.03 -5.44
C ALA A 121 -20.37 15.54 -4.92
N LYS A 122 -21.45 15.91 -5.63
CA LYS A 122 -22.84 15.59 -5.25
C LYS A 122 -23.08 14.10 -4.95
N HIS A 123 -22.40 13.19 -5.66
CA HIS A 123 -22.51 11.74 -5.45
C HIS A 123 -21.86 11.21 -4.16
N LYS A 124 -21.02 12.02 -3.49
CA LYS A 124 -20.37 11.68 -2.20
C LYS A 124 -20.97 12.42 -1.00
N THR A 125 -21.94 13.29 -1.27
CA THR A 125 -22.63 14.12 -0.28
C THR A 125 -24.12 13.79 -0.30
N LEU A 126 -24.41 12.49 -0.36
CA LEU A 126 -25.76 11.96 -0.28
C LEU A 126 -26.12 11.83 1.20
N GLY A 127 -27.30 12.35 1.57
CA GLY A 127 -27.90 12.10 2.88
C GLY A 127 -28.31 10.64 3.04
N PRO A 128 -29.23 10.32 3.97
CA PRO A 128 -29.84 9.00 4.02
C PRO A 128 -30.48 8.69 2.66
N VAL A 129 -29.84 7.81 1.88
CA VAL A 129 -30.33 7.37 0.58
C VAL A 129 -30.51 5.88 0.61
N THR A 130 -31.59 5.43 -0.01
CA THR A 130 -31.92 4.01 -0.12
C THR A 130 -31.29 3.37 -1.35
N CYS A 131 -30.53 4.12 -2.15
CA CYS A 131 -29.85 3.63 -3.33
C CYS A 131 -28.50 4.36 -3.48
N ILE A 132 -27.39 3.63 -3.44
CA ILE A 132 -26.03 4.22 -3.51
C ILE A 132 -25.11 3.40 -4.40
N GLU A 133 -24.30 4.06 -5.24
CA GLU A 133 -23.21 3.38 -5.94
C GLU A 133 -21.99 3.26 -5.02
N TYR A 134 -21.61 2.03 -4.69
CA TYR A 134 -20.44 1.71 -3.89
C TYR A 134 -19.53 0.75 -4.64
N SER A 135 -18.26 1.14 -4.83
CA SER A 135 -17.25 0.35 -5.58
C SER A 135 -17.71 -0.09 -6.97
N GLY A 136 -18.52 0.74 -7.63
CA GLY A 136 -18.98 0.51 -8.99
C GLY A 136 -20.25 -0.34 -9.14
N ILE A 137 -20.91 -0.67 -8.02
CA ILE A 137 -22.15 -1.44 -7.92
C ILE A 137 -23.18 -0.58 -7.19
N ILE A 138 -24.41 -0.52 -7.71
CA ILE A 138 -25.54 0.13 -7.06
C ILE A 138 -26.09 -0.83 -5.99
N LEU A 139 -26.12 -0.37 -4.75
CA LEU A 139 -26.75 -1.01 -3.61
C LEU A 139 -28.10 -0.33 -3.37
N ASP A 140 -29.19 -1.04 -3.64
CA ASP A 140 -30.56 -0.55 -3.51
C ASP A 140 -31.26 -1.27 -2.35
N THR A 141 -31.49 -0.55 -1.25
CA THR A 141 -32.11 -1.08 -0.04
C THR A 141 -33.63 -1.16 -0.13
N ILE A 142 -34.28 -0.51 -1.11
CA ILE A 142 -35.73 -0.68 -1.35
C ILE A 142 -35.96 -1.99 -2.10
N ARG A 143 -35.16 -2.24 -3.14
CA ARG A 143 -35.28 -3.44 -3.97
C ARG A 143 -34.51 -4.63 -3.40
N MET A 144 -33.72 -4.40 -2.35
CA MET A 144 -32.86 -5.40 -1.70
C MET A 144 -31.92 -6.10 -2.71
N GLU A 145 -31.36 -5.32 -3.64
CA GLU A 145 -30.51 -5.85 -4.72
C GLU A 145 -29.19 -5.07 -4.84
N ALA A 146 -28.15 -5.79 -5.29
CA ALA A 146 -26.90 -5.20 -5.74
C ALA A 146 -26.80 -5.36 -7.25
N ARG A 147 -26.76 -4.25 -8.01
CA ARG A 147 -26.79 -4.27 -9.49
C ARG A 147 -25.72 -3.38 -10.10
N LEU A 148 -25.31 -3.71 -11.32
CA LEU A 148 -24.44 -2.82 -12.09
C LEU A 148 -25.21 -1.56 -12.52
N PRO A 149 -24.58 -0.37 -12.47
CA PRO A 149 -25.08 0.82 -13.15
C PRO A 149 -25.43 0.56 -14.62
N GLU A 150 -26.50 1.17 -15.12
CA GLU A 150 -27.04 0.88 -16.46
C GLU A 150 -26.05 1.24 -17.57
N ASP A 151 -25.22 2.26 -17.39
CA ASP A 151 -24.13 2.63 -18.30
C ASP A 151 -23.07 1.52 -18.42
N LYS A 152 -22.69 0.91 -17.29
CA LYS A 152 -21.75 -0.23 -17.28
C LYS A 152 -22.38 -1.49 -17.82
N LEU A 153 -23.67 -1.68 -17.56
CA LEU A 153 -24.45 -2.79 -18.11
C LEU A 153 -24.56 -2.64 -19.64
N CYS A 154 -24.83 -1.43 -20.14
CA CYS A 154 -24.93 -1.11 -21.55
C CYS A 154 -23.56 -1.28 -22.22
N GLY A 155 -22.49 -0.74 -21.65
CA GLY A 155 -21.13 -0.93 -22.17
C GLY A 155 -20.70 -2.40 -22.19
N SER A 156 -21.07 -3.19 -21.18
CA SER A 156 -20.81 -4.64 -21.17
C SER A 156 -21.63 -5.40 -22.22
N LYS A 157 -22.90 -5.03 -22.41
CA LYS A 157 -23.78 -5.58 -23.44
C LYS A 157 -23.31 -5.21 -24.84
N GLU A 158 -22.86 -3.98 -25.08
CA GLU A 158 -22.25 -3.55 -26.33
C GLU A 158 -20.97 -4.34 -26.61
N TYR A 159 -20.09 -4.50 -25.60
CA TYR A 159 -18.87 -5.29 -25.76
C TYR A 159 -19.16 -6.75 -26.11
N LEU A 160 -20.15 -7.35 -25.46
CA LEU A 160 -20.65 -8.69 -25.76
C LEU A 160 -21.26 -8.78 -27.16
N TRP A 161 -22.05 -7.78 -27.56
CA TRP A 161 -22.68 -7.72 -28.88
C TRP A 161 -21.65 -7.57 -30.00
N PHE A 162 -20.65 -6.69 -29.82
CA PHE A 162 -19.52 -6.56 -30.75
C PHE A 162 -18.68 -7.83 -30.82
N PHE A 163 -18.53 -8.55 -29.71
CA PHE A 163 -17.80 -9.81 -29.68
C PHE A 163 -18.56 -10.95 -30.38
N LEU A 164 -19.87 -11.07 -30.12
CA LEU A 164 -20.74 -12.10 -30.70
C LEU A 164 -20.91 -11.95 -32.23
N ASN A 165 -20.83 -10.73 -32.76
CA ASN A 165 -21.02 -10.45 -34.19
C ASN A 165 -19.73 -10.41 -35.03
N ARG A 166 -18.57 -10.74 -34.45
CA ARG A 166 -17.32 -10.86 -35.21
C ARG A 166 -17.22 -12.20 -35.94
N LYS A 167 -16.92 -12.17 -37.25
CA LYS A 167 -16.77 -13.38 -38.09
C LYS A 167 -15.41 -14.10 -37.93
N THR A 168 -14.36 -13.40 -37.52
CA THR A 168 -13.03 -13.96 -37.20
C THR A 168 -12.31 -13.10 -36.16
N CYS A 169 -11.42 -13.69 -35.36
CA CYS A 169 -10.54 -12.98 -34.44
C CYS A 169 -9.09 -13.46 -34.61
N THR A 170 -8.15 -12.54 -34.88
CA THR A 170 -6.74 -12.86 -35.15
C THR A 170 -5.79 -12.45 -34.03
N LYS A 171 -4.63 -13.10 -34.02
CA LYS A 171 -3.64 -13.19 -32.95
C LYS A 171 -2.23 -13.17 -33.58
N HIS A 172 -1.47 -12.09 -33.48
CA HIS A 172 -0.05 -11.99 -33.89
C HIS A 172 0.63 -10.91 -33.01
N GLY A 173 1.86 -10.99 -32.45
CA GLY A 173 3.18 -11.56 -32.84
C GLY A 173 4.16 -10.40 -33.20
N PRO A 174 5.53 -10.43 -33.12
CA PRO A 174 6.49 -11.53 -32.83
C PRO A 174 7.80 -11.19 -31.99
N PHE A 175 8.64 -12.23 -31.76
CA PHE A 175 10.06 -12.34 -31.27
C PHE A 175 10.40 -11.94 -29.80
N SER A 176 11.27 -12.62 -29.04
CA SER A 176 12.46 -13.44 -29.34
C SER A 176 12.60 -14.62 -28.37
N SER A 177 13.06 -15.74 -28.91
CA SER A 177 13.52 -16.94 -28.22
C SER A 177 14.95 -16.78 -27.71
N THR A 178 15.14 -16.88 -26.40
CA THR A 178 16.37 -17.40 -25.80
C THR A 178 16.03 -18.33 -24.64
N VAL A 179 16.48 -19.57 -24.79
CA VAL A 179 16.47 -20.61 -23.78
C VAL A 179 17.55 -20.26 -22.75
N SER A 180 17.15 -19.73 -21.60
CA SER A 180 17.87 -19.84 -20.32
C SER A 180 17.08 -19.13 -19.23
N ASP A 181 16.24 -19.84 -18.47
CA ASP A 181 15.89 -19.51 -17.08
C ASP A 181 14.90 -20.56 -16.52
N SER A 182 15.43 -21.72 -16.14
CA SER A 182 14.70 -22.81 -15.49
C SER A 182 14.35 -22.53 -14.01
N ILE A 183 14.17 -21.26 -13.63
CA ILE A 183 13.76 -20.83 -12.27
C ILE A 183 12.76 -19.67 -12.37
N SER A 184 11.86 -19.71 -13.34
CA SER A 184 10.70 -18.82 -13.38
C SER A 184 9.48 -19.61 -12.91
N GLY A 185 8.87 -19.23 -11.79
CA GLY A 185 7.66 -19.89 -11.27
C GLY A 185 6.53 -19.69 -12.27
N THR A 186 6.29 -20.73 -13.07
CA THR A 186 5.30 -20.74 -14.14
C THR A 186 4.06 -21.47 -13.67
N LEU A 187 2.91 -20.85 -13.85
CA LEU A 187 1.62 -21.49 -13.62
C LEU A 187 1.45 -22.62 -14.64
N SER A 188 1.28 -23.83 -14.13
CA SER A 188 1.03 -25.02 -14.95
C SER A 188 -0.45 -25.06 -15.35
N LEU A 189 -0.72 -25.18 -16.65
CA LEU A 189 -2.09 -25.35 -17.15
C LEU A 189 -2.66 -26.72 -16.76
N PRO A 190 -3.97 -26.82 -16.48
CA PRO A 190 -4.66 -28.11 -16.31
C PRO A 190 -4.43 -29.02 -17.52
N ALA A 191 -4.45 -30.35 -17.30
CA ALA A 191 -4.13 -31.35 -18.32
C ALA A 191 -4.80 -31.12 -19.70
N PRO A 192 -6.08 -30.70 -19.80
CA PRO A 192 -6.75 -30.45 -21.08
C PRO A 192 -6.17 -29.25 -21.87
N LEU A 193 -5.51 -28.31 -21.19
CA LEU A 193 -5.04 -27.04 -21.75
C LEU A 193 -3.51 -26.98 -21.86
N ARG A 194 -2.79 -28.03 -21.41
CA ARG A 194 -1.32 -28.05 -21.32
C ARG A 194 -0.61 -27.77 -22.65
N ASN A 195 -1.25 -28.08 -23.78
CA ASN A 195 -0.71 -27.86 -25.13
C ASN A 195 -0.98 -26.45 -25.68
N SER A 196 -1.76 -25.61 -24.98
CA SER A 196 -1.99 -24.22 -25.40
C SER A 196 -0.80 -23.34 -25.01
N VAL A 197 0.24 -23.34 -25.85
CA VAL A 197 1.46 -22.52 -25.68
C VAL A 197 1.10 -21.04 -25.50
N GLU A 198 0.12 -20.56 -26.25
CA GLU A 198 -0.27 -19.16 -26.24
C GLU A 198 -0.99 -18.76 -24.95
N LEU A 199 -1.89 -19.60 -24.43
CA LEU A 199 -2.57 -19.34 -23.16
C LEU A 199 -1.59 -19.41 -21.99
N SER A 200 -0.66 -20.38 -22.01
CA SER A 200 0.41 -20.49 -21.02
C SER A 200 1.29 -19.23 -21.00
N CYS A 201 1.64 -18.68 -22.17
CA CYS A 201 2.39 -17.43 -22.27
C CYS A 201 1.62 -16.25 -21.67
N VAL A 202 0.33 -16.12 -21.99
CA VAL A 202 -0.53 -15.04 -21.44
C VAL A 202 -0.65 -15.12 -19.92
N ILE A 203 -0.94 -16.31 -19.37
CA ILE A 203 -1.06 -16.51 -17.92
C ILE A 203 0.25 -16.18 -17.22
N ASN A 204 1.38 -16.65 -17.75
CA ASN A 204 2.69 -16.36 -17.16
C ASN A 204 3.04 -14.87 -17.23
N ASN A 205 2.65 -14.17 -18.30
CA ASN A 205 2.83 -12.72 -18.40
C ASN A 205 1.97 -11.97 -17.37
N LEU A 206 0.69 -12.33 -17.22
CA LEU A 206 -0.22 -11.73 -16.24
C LEU A 206 0.26 -11.99 -14.81
N TRP A 207 0.66 -13.22 -14.49
CA TRP A 207 1.22 -13.58 -13.18
C TRP A 207 2.48 -12.77 -12.87
N ARG A 208 3.40 -12.65 -13.84
CA ARG A 208 4.59 -11.80 -13.70
C ARG A 208 4.20 -10.35 -13.44
N LYS A 209 3.25 -9.79 -14.20
CA LYS A 209 2.78 -8.40 -14.03
C LYS A 209 2.04 -8.15 -12.71
N GLY A 210 1.54 -9.19 -12.05
CA GLY A 210 0.88 -9.09 -10.74
C GLY A 210 1.76 -8.55 -9.61
N ILE A 211 3.09 -8.62 -9.76
CA ILE A 211 4.06 -8.02 -8.82
C ILE A 211 5.08 -7.13 -9.55
N ASN A 212 5.53 -6.08 -8.84
CA ASN A 212 6.61 -5.21 -9.32
C ASN A 212 7.90 -6.01 -9.57
N SER A 213 8.64 -5.67 -10.63
CA SER A 213 9.94 -6.28 -10.97
C SER A 213 10.89 -6.34 -9.79
N ALA A 214 11.02 -5.25 -9.01
CA ALA A 214 11.90 -5.24 -7.83
C ALA A 214 11.47 -6.24 -6.74
N THR A 215 10.16 -6.48 -6.58
CA THR A 215 9.65 -7.50 -5.66
C THR A 215 9.96 -8.90 -6.19
N ARG A 216 9.81 -9.10 -7.50
CA ARG A 216 10.12 -10.36 -8.18
C ARG A 216 11.60 -10.73 -8.02
N ASP A 217 12.51 -9.76 -8.15
CA ASP A 217 13.94 -9.97 -7.95
C ASP A 217 14.23 -10.49 -6.55
N VAL A 218 13.68 -9.83 -5.51
CA VAL A 218 13.86 -10.24 -4.11
C VAL A 218 13.27 -11.62 -3.83
N TYR A 219 12.07 -11.90 -4.36
CA TYR A 219 11.43 -13.21 -4.22
C TYR A 219 12.25 -14.31 -4.89
N THR A 220 12.81 -14.02 -6.07
CA THR A 220 13.67 -14.95 -6.81
C THR A 220 14.97 -15.21 -6.06
N SER A 221 15.61 -14.17 -5.52
CA SER A 221 16.81 -14.32 -4.67
C SER A 221 16.53 -15.18 -3.44
N GLY A 222 15.43 -14.91 -2.73
CA GLY A 222 15.04 -15.70 -1.56
C GLY A 222 14.75 -17.15 -1.89
N TYR A 223 14.06 -17.40 -3.00
CA TYR A 223 13.76 -18.75 -3.45
C TYR A 223 15.03 -19.51 -3.90
N LYS A 224 15.94 -18.86 -4.64
CA LYS A 224 17.24 -19.45 -4.98
C LYS A 224 18.06 -19.79 -3.74
N CYS A 225 18.02 -18.93 -2.71
CA CYS A 225 18.66 -19.19 -1.43
C CYS A 225 18.08 -20.43 -0.74
N PHE A 226 16.75 -20.59 -0.78
CA PHE A 226 16.07 -21.76 -0.25
C PHE A 226 16.43 -23.05 -1.01
N LEU A 227 16.45 -23.00 -2.34
CA LEU A 227 16.86 -24.16 -3.15
C LEU A 227 18.30 -24.59 -2.83
N LYS A 228 19.23 -23.63 -2.69
CA LYS A 228 20.61 -23.92 -2.28
C LYS A 228 20.69 -24.59 -0.91
N PHE A 229 19.95 -24.07 0.07
CA PHE A 229 19.85 -24.67 1.40
C PHE A 229 19.33 -26.10 1.33
N ARG A 230 18.29 -26.36 0.52
CA ARG A 230 17.75 -27.72 0.35
C ARG A 230 18.79 -28.66 -0.28
N THR A 231 19.46 -28.23 -1.35
CA THR A 231 20.45 -29.07 -2.04
C THR A 231 21.69 -29.35 -1.18
N SER A 232 22.07 -28.44 -0.27
CA SER A 232 23.27 -28.59 0.55
C SER A 232 23.03 -29.28 1.90
N GLN A 233 21.79 -29.53 2.30
CA GLN A 233 21.45 -30.14 3.59
C GLN A 233 20.72 -31.48 3.44
N PHE A 234 20.21 -31.79 2.25
CA PHE A 234 19.47 -33.02 1.95
C PHE A 234 20.04 -33.73 0.71
N GLU A 235 21.34 -34.05 0.75
CA GLU A 235 22.00 -34.82 -0.31
C GLU A 235 21.31 -36.19 -0.49
N GLY A 236 20.79 -36.46 -1.69
CA GLY A 236 20.17 -37.75 -2.04
C GLY A 236 18.67 -37.71 -2.39
N GLU A 237 17.95 -36.62 -2.11
CA GLU A 237 16.56 -36.48 -2.59
C GLU A 237 16.53 -35.98 -4.06
N ASN A 238 15.79 -36.71 -4.90
CA ASN A 238 15.58 -36.38 -6.30
C ASN A 238 15.04 -34.94 -6.45
N ILE A 239 15.69 -34.10 -7.27
CA ILE A 239 15.37 -32.66 -7.44
C ILE A 239 13.89 -32.43 -7.85
N GLY A 240 13.27 -33.41 -8.52
CA GLY A 240 11.84 -33.37 -8.85
C GLY A 240 10.90 -33.38 -7.62
N ASN A 241 11.33 -33.94 -6.49
CA ASN A 241 10.57 -34.03 -5.23
C ASN A 241 10.82 -32.82 -4.30
N VAL A 242 11.76 -31.95 -4.65
CA VAL A 242 12.12 -30.73 -3.90
C VAL A 242 11.03 -29.66 -4.00
N MET A 243 10.19 -29.72 -5.04
CA MET A 243 9.08 -28.79 -5.25
C MET A 243 7.82 -29.18 -4.46
N SER A 244 7.58 -30.48 -4.25
CA SER A 244 6.30 -31.03 -3.77
C SER A 244 6.15 -31.12 -2.25
N ASN A 245 7.22 -30.92 -1.47
CA ASN A 245 7.14 -31.10 -0.01
C ASN A 245 7.89 -29.99 0.73
N ILE A 246 7.24 -28.84 0.93
CA ILE A 246 7.73 -27.77 1.82
C ILE A 246 6.93 -27.86 3.11
N SER A 247 7.49 -28.54 4.11
CA SER A 247 6.89 -28.69 5.44
C SER A 247 7.27 -27.53 6.39
N GLU A 248 6.52 -27.40 7.49
CA GLU A 248 6.85 -26.45 8.56
C GLU A 248 8.28 -26.66 9.11
N ASP A 249 8.70 -27.92 9.29
CA ASP A 249 10.04 -28.25 9.81
C ASP A 249 11.16 -27.79 8.88
N ILE A 250 11.00 -27.97 7.56
CA ILE A 250 11.98 -27.49 6.57
C ILE A 250 12.07 -25.96 6.61
N LEU A 251 10.93 -25.26 6.75
CA LEU A 251 10.92 -23.81 6.87
C LEU A 251 11.58 -23.33 8.17
N ILE A 252 11.35 -24.03 9.29
CA ILE A 252 12.02 -23.74 10.56
C ILE A 252 13.53 -23.88 10.43
N CYS A 253 14.01 -24.97 9.83
CA CYS A 253 15.43 -25.18 9.58
C CYS A 253 16.01 -24.09 8.67
N PHE A 254 15.30 -23.71 7.60
CA PHE A 254 15.73 -22.67 6.67
C PHE A 254 15.83 -21.28 7.33
N VAL A 255 14.84 -20.86 8.11
CA VAL A 255 14.89 -19.53 8.77
C VAL A 255 15.95 -19.50 9.85
N SER A 256 16.20 -20.63 10.52
CA SER A 256 17.26 -20.78 11.51
C SER A 256 18.63 -20.68 10.83
N TYR A 257 18.85 -21.40 9.71
CA TYR A 257 20.04 -21.29 8.87
C TYR A 257 20.28 -19.86 8.37
N CYS A 258 19.22 -19.18 7.92
CA CYS A 258 19.33 -17.79 7.47
C CYS A 258 19.82 -16.85 8.57
N GLN A 259 19.40 -17.07 9.82
CA GLN A 259 19.82 -16.25 10.94
C GLN A 259 21.22 -16.64 11.47
N SER A 260 21.47 -17.94 11.69
CA SER A 260 22.67 -18.40 12.38
C SER A 260 23.89 -18.49 11.46
N VAL A 261 23.70 -18.90 10.21
CA VAL A 261 24.80 -19.10 9.25
C VAL A 261 24.96 -17.91 8.33
N LEU A 262 23.86 -17.41 7.76
CA LEU A 262 23.91 -16.28 6.82
C LEU A 262 23.88 -14.91 7.50
N GLY A 263 23.61 -14.84 8.81
CA GLY A 263 23.51 -13.57 9.55
C GLY A 263 22.42 -12.63 9.01
N LEU A 264 21.39 -13.16 8.36
CA LEU A 264 20.34 -12.37 7.74
C LEU A 264 19.38 -11.80 8.79
N LYS A 265 18.88 -10.60 8.50
CA LYS A 265 17.89 -9.94 9.34
C LYS A 265 16.50 -10.55 9.20
N TYR A 266 15.70 -10.51 10.26
CA TYR A 266 14.30 -10.89 10.34
C TYR A 266 13.49 -10.36 9.15
N SER A 267 13.66 -9.09 8.79
CA SER A 267 12.94 -8.47 7.68
C SER A 267 13.28 -9.11 6.32
N THR A 268 14.55 -9.48 6.10
CA THR A 268 15.00 -10.19 4.90
C THR A 268 14.49 -11.63 4.89
N ILE A 269 14.56 -12.32 6.03
CA ILE A 269 14.05 -13.70 6.17
C ILE A 269 12.55 -13.75 5.85
N LYS A 270 11.76 -12.79 6.34
CA LYS A 270 10.33 -12.69 6.01
C LYS A 270 10.09 -12.48 4.51
N LEU A 271 10.94 -11.71 3.82
CA LEU A 271 10.86 -11.54 2.37
C LEU A 271 11.22 -12.82 1.63
N TYR A 272 12.18 -13.60 2.12
CA TYR A 272 12.55 -14.90 1.54
C TYR A 272 11.39 -15.90 1.67
N LEU A 273 10.75 -16.00 2.84
CA LEU A 273 9.54 -16.79 3.03
C LEU A 273 8.41 -16.37 2.08
N ALA A 274 8.23 -15.06 1.86
CA ALA A 274 7.26 -14.56 0.89
C ALA A 274 7.60 -14.97 -0.54
N GLY A 275 8.89 -15.02 -0.89
CA GLY A 275 9.38 -15.58 -2.14
C GLY A 275 9.05 -17.06 -2.27
N ILE A 276 9.39 -17.89 -1.26
CA ILE A 276 9.04 -19.32 -1.24
C ILE A 276 7.55 -19.51 -1.46
N ARG A 277 6.70 -18.80 -0.69
CA ARG A 277 5.24 -18.82 -0.88
C ARG A 277 4.82 -18.49 -2.31
N HIS A 278 5.39 -17.44 -2.90
CA HIS A 278 5.04 -17.02 -4.26
C HIS A 278 5.35 -18.11 -5.30
N PHE A 279 6.50 -18.78 -5.19
CA PHE A 279 6.88 -19.87 -6.10
C PHE A 279 6.07 -21.15 -5.83
N SER A 280 5.78 -21.47 -4.56
CA SER A 280 4.94 -22.62 -4.19
C SER A 280 3.50 -22.49 -4.69
N ILE A 281 2.90 -21.30 -4.59
CA ILE A 281 1.56 -21.06 -5.12
C ILE A 281 1.58 -21.20 -6.65
N ALA A 282 2.60 -20.67 -7.33
CA ALA A 282 2.70 -20.74 -8.79
C ALA A 282 2.86 -22.18 -9.32
N ASN A 283 3.69 -23.00 -8.66
CA ASN A 283 4.07 -24.32 -9.15
C ASN A 283 3.24 -25.47 -8.56
N CYS A 284 2.80 -25.34 -7.32
CA CYS A 284 2.20 -26.43 -6.54
C CYS A 284 0.78 -26.12 -6.06
N SER A 285 0.26 -24.91 -6.32
CA SER A 285 -1.06 -24.45 -5.82
C SER A 285 -1.24 -24.55 -4.29
N VAL A 286 -0.13 -24.58 -3.54
CA VAL A 286 -0.12 -24.68 -2.07
C VAL A 286 0.58 -23.47 -1.48
N ASN A 287 0.04 -22.96 -0.37
CA ASN A 287 0.70 -21.96 0.46
C ASN A 287 1.45 -22.67 1.60
N PRO A 288 2.80 -22.73 1.57
CA PRO A 288 3.58 -23.48 2.57
C PRO A 288 3.68 -22.75 3.92
N LEU A 289 3.10 -21.55 4.05
CA LEU A 289 3.16 -20.76 5.29
C LEU A 289 1.89 -20.89 6.15
N VAL A 290 0.98 -21.79 5.77
CA VAL A 290 -0.27 -22.07 6.48
C VAL A 290 -0.48 -23.58 6.61
N ASP A 291 -1.30 -23.97 7.59
CA ASP A 291 -1.79 -25.34 7.74
C ASP A 291 -2.86 -25.68 6.70
N ASN A 292 -3.37 -26.92 6.77
CA ASN A 292 -4.41 -27.43 5.86
C ASN A 292 -5.74 -26.67 5.93
N VAL A 293 -5.95 -25.85 6.96
CA VAL A 293 -7.15 -25.02 7.18
C VAL A 293 -6.87 -23.54 6.85
N GLY A 294 -5.66 -23.22 6.37
CA GLY A 294 -5.25 -21.87 6.03
C GLY A 294 -4.81 -21.01 7.23
N LYS A 295 -4.64 -21.59 8.42
CA LYS A 295 -4.14 -20.88 9.59
C LYS A 295 -2.61 -20.79 9.56
N PRO A 296 -2.01 -19.71 10.08
CA PRO A 296 -0.56 -19.58 10.11
C PRO A 296 0.14 -20.66 10.95
N LEU A 297 1.33 -21.08 10.51
CA LEU A 297 2.18 -22.05 11.17
C LEU A 297 2.78 -21.51 12.49
N LEU A 298 2.25 -21.94 13.64
CA LEU A 298 2.57 -21.37 14.94
C LEU A 298 4.02 -21.62 15.38
N ARG A 299 4.62 -22.78 15.08
CA ARG A 299 6.02 -23.07 15.47
C ARG A 299 6.96 -22.19 14.67
N LEU A 300 6.73 -22.07 13.36
CA LEU A 300 7.47 -21.14 12.50
C LEU A 300 7.36 -19.68 12.99
N GLN A 301 6.16 -19.25 13.38
CA GLN A 301 5.95 -17.91 13.94
C GLN A 301 6.72 -17.68 15.24
N ASN A 302 6.77 -18.67 16.12
CA ASN A 302 7.50 -18.55 17.38
C ASN A 302 9.02 -18.39 17.14
N ILE A 303 9.59 -19.16 16.20
CA ILE A 303 11.00 -19.02 15.80
C ILE A 303 11.27 -17.64 15.19
N LEU A 304 10.41 -17.19 14.28
CA LEU A 304 10.48 -15.86 13.69
C LEU A 304 10.42 -14.75 14.75
N ASN A 305 9.61 -14.91 15.80
CA ASN A 305 9.56 -13.99 16.93
C ASN A 305 10.85 -14.04 17.77
N GLY A 306 11.42 -15.22 17.98
CA GLY A 306 12.73 -15.40 18.61
C GLY A 306 13.84 -14.66 17.86
N ILE A 307 13.93 -14.86 16.54
CA ILE A 307 14.85 -14.13 15.65
C ILE A 307 14.64 -12.63 15.77
N LYS A 308 13.39 -12.15 15.70
CA LYS A 308 13.09 -10.72 15.81
C LYS A 308 13.50 -10.12 17.16
N LYS A 309 13.41 -10.89 18.25
CA LYS A 309 13.79 -10.46 19.60
C LYS A 309 15.30 -10.50 19.83
N SER A 310 16.01 -11.43 19.22
CA SER A 310 17.47 -11.55 19.31
C SER A 310 18.21 -10.50 18.48
N GLU A 311 17.52 -9.86 17.52
CA GLU A 311 18.07 -8.72 16.81
C GLU A 311 18.24 -7.48 17.70
N ASN A 312 19.47 -6.96 17.78
CA ASN A 312 19.70 -5.63 18.33
C ASN A 312 18.95 -4.57 17.50
N LYS A 313 18.09 -3.77 18.15
CA LYS A 313 17.25 -2.71 17.56
C LYS A 313 18.01 -1.51 16.98
N SER A 314 19.28 -1.68 16.60
CA SER A 314 20.06 -0.67 15.87
C SER A 314 19.54 -0.55 14.44
N VAL A 315 18.36 0.08 14.29
CA VAL A 315 17.89 0.51 12.97
C VAL A 315 18.77 1.69 12.58
N ARG A 316 19.73 1.45 11.67
CA ARG A 316 20.52 2.51 11.03
C ARG A 316 19.61 3.35 10.15
N GLN A 317 18.83 4.24 10.76
CA GLN A 317 17.97 5.15 10.03
C GLN A 317 18.85 6.19 9.33
N LYS A 318 18.49 6.51 8.09
CA LYS A 318 19.21 7.53 7.33
C LYS A 318 18.98 8.91 7.95
N LEU A 319 20.02 9.74 7.96
CA LEU A 319 19.95 11.11 8.45
C LEU A 319 19.20 12.01 7.46
N PRO A 320 18.49 13.04 7.95
CA PRO A 320 17.78 14.01 7.11
C PRO A 320 18.76 14.95 6.40
N ILE A 321 18.51 15.24 5.12
CA ILE A 321 19.06 16.44 4.46
C ILE A 321 18.07 17.56 4.74
N THR A 322 18.24 18.24 5.88
CA THR A 322 17.45 19.42 6.26
C THR A 322 17.74 20.60 5.33
N TYR A 323 16.94 21.67 5.42
CA TYR A 323 17.22 22.88 4.65
C TYR A 323 18.62 23.46 4.90
N SER A 324 19.14 23.38 6.14
CA SER A 324 20.51 23.80 6.46
C SER A 324 21.58 22.98 5.73
N VAL A 325 21.42 21.65 5.66
CA VAL A 325 22.32 20.77 4.90
C VAL A 325 22.18 21.05 3.39
N LEU A 326 20.96 21.29 2.90
CA LEU A 326 20.73 21.69 1.52
C LEU A 326 21.43 23.01 1.17
N GLN A 327 21.46 23.98 2.10
CA GLN A 327 22.21 25.23 1.93
C GLN A 327 23.71 25.00 1.81
N GLN A 328 24.28 24.10 2.61
CA GLN A 328 25.69 23.74 2.48
C GLN A 328 25.98 23.05 1.14
N ILE A 329 25.11 22.12 0.71
CA ILE A 329 25.21 21.48 -0.61
C ILE A 329 25.16 22.53 -1.73
N TYR A 330 24.23 23.48 -1.65
CA TYR A 330 24.07 24.57 -2.61
C TYR A 330 25.35 25.40 -2.72
N GLN A 331 25.87 25.90 -1.59
CA GLN A 331 27.09 26.70 -1.54
C GLN A 331 28.31 25.94 -2.04
N HIS A 332 28.38 24.63 -1.78
CA HIS A 332 29.49 23.80 -2.21
C HIS A 332 29.48 23.55 -3.72
N LEU A 333 28.31 23.28 -4.31
CA LEU A 333 28.15 23.11 -5.76
C LEU A 333 28.38 24.41 -6.55
N GLN A 334 28.16 25.58 -5.93
CA GLN A 334 28.50 26.87 -6.56
C GLN A 334 30.00 27.07 -6.78
N LYS A 335 30.86 26.29 -6.12
CA LYS A 335 32.32 26.36 -6.28
C LYS A 335 32.84 25.52 -7.44
N SER A 336 31.96 24.93 -8.25
CA SER A 336 32.29 24.09 -9.41
C SER A 336 33.24 22.93 -9.05
N ILE A 337 32.80 22.03 -8.17
CA ILE A 337 33.63 20.93 -7.64
C ILE A 337 33.77 19.73 -8.57
N PHE A 338 32.86 19.58 -9.53
CA PHE A 338 32.91 18.54 -10.54
C PHE A 338 33.13 19.18 -11.90
N ASP A 339 32.05 19.36 -12.65
CA ASP A 339 32.01 20.20 -13.84
C ASP A 339 30.76 21.08 -13.77
N PRO A 340 30.76 22.26 -14.40
CA PRO A 340 29.66 23.22 -14.26
C PRO A 340 28.30 22.66 -14.64
N HIS A 341 28.23 21.76 -15.63
CA HIS A 341 26.98 21.17 -16.07
C HIS A 341 26.46 20.14 -15.07
N LEU A 342 27.31 19.21 -14.62
CA LEU A 342 26.94 18.23 -13.60
C LEU A 342 26.59 18.89 -12.27
N ASP A 343 27.33 19.92 -11.85
CA ASP A 343 27.03 20.66 -10.62
C ASP A 343 25.66 21.32 -10.70
N PHE A 344 25.31 21.89 -11.86
CA PHE A 344 23.99 22.48 -12.09
C PHE A 344 22.86 21.44 -12.10
N THR A 345 23.09 20.26 -12.70
CA THR A 345 22.16 19.12 -12.64
C THR A 345 22.00 18.62 -11.19
N MET A 346 23.09 18.41 -10.46
CA MET A 346 23.09 17.92 -9.08
C MET A 346 22.35 18.90 -8.15
N LEU A 347 22.56 20.20 -8.36
CA LEU A 347 21.87 21.25 -7.63
C LEU A 347 20.36 21.21 -7.89
N THR A 348 19.97 21.16 -9.17
CA THR A 348 18.56 21.09 -9.58
C THR A 348 17.90 19.84 -9.01
N ALA A 349 18.56 18.68 -9.09
CA ALA A 349 18.10 17.42 -8.53
C ALA A 349 17.91 17.48 -7.00
N ALA A 350 18.86 18.08 -6.26
CA ALA A 350 18.77 18.24 -4.82
C ALA A 350 17.60 19.16 -4.42
N VAL A 351 17.41 20.27 -5.15
CA VAL A 351 16.36 21.26 -4.90
C VAL A 351 14.98 20.66 -5.17
N ILE A 352 14.73 20.07 -6.35
CA ILE A 352 13.42 19.45 -6.63
C ILE A 352 13.19 18.21 -5.76
N GLY A 353 14.26 17.47 -5.42
CA GLY A 353 14.20 16.33 -4.51
C GLY A 353 13.70 16.72 -3.11
N PHE A 354 14.21 17.83 -2.58
CA PHE A 354 13.81 18.39 -1.29
C PHE A 354 12.41 19.01 -1.35
N PHE A 355 12.21 20.07 -2.16
CA PHE A 355 10.96 20.83 -2.18
C PHE A 355 9.77 20.04 -2.74
N GLY A 356 10.01 19.10 -3.66
CA GLY A 356 8.97 18.21 -4.20
C GLY A 356 8.69 16.98 -3.34
N PHE A 357 9.40 16.81 -2.21
CA PHE A 357 9.34 15.60 -1.38
C PHE A 357 9.56 14.32 -2.20
N LEU A 358 10.42 14.38 -3.23
CA LEU A 358 10.52 13.32 -4.21
C LEU A 358 11.27 12.11 -3.65
N ARG A 359 10.86 10.91 -4.06
CA ARG A 359 11.74 9.74 -3.91
C ARG A 359 12.87 9.86 -4.90
N CYS A 360 14.05 9.36 -4.56
CA CYS A 360 15.21 9.39 -5.44
C CYS A 360 14.92 8.82 -6.85
N SER A 361 14.13 7.76 -6.94
CA SER A 361 13.73 7.17 -8.24
C SER A 361 12.69 7.98 -9.03
N GLU A 362 12.10 9.03 -8.45
CA GLU A 362 11.14 9.90 -9.13
C GLU A 362 11.86 11.00 -9.95
N PHE A 363 13.15 11.26 -9.67
CA PHE A 363 13.97 12.24 -10.41
C PHE A 363 15.32 11.69 -10.90
N THR A 364 15.57 10.39 -10.74
CA THR A 364 16.76 9.71 -11.28
C THR A 364 16.37 8.40 -11.94
N CYS A 365 17.19 7.95 -12.88
CA CYS A 365 16.97 6.69 -13.59
C CYS A 365 17.72 5.54 -12.88
N LYS A 366 16.99 4.47 -12.50
CA LYS A 366 17.61 3.23 -12.00
C LYS A 366 17.97 2.27 -13.14
N GLN A 367 17.12 2.23 -14.16
CA GLN A 367 17.31 1.44 -15.39
C GLN A 367 17.63 2.40 -16.54
N SER A 368 17.66 1.89 -17.76
CA SER A 368 17.66 2.73 -18.97
C SER A 368 16.52 3.72 -18.92
N PHE A 369 16.78 4.91 -19.45
CA PHE A 369 15.77 5.96 -19.54
C PHE A 369 14.60 5.51 -20.42
N ASP A 370 13.40 5.75 -19.91
CA ASP A 370 12.14 5.52 -20.61
C ASP A 370 11.28 6.79 -20.47
N PRO A 371 11.03 7.54 -21.57
CA PRO A 371 10.21 8.74 -21.56
C PRO A 371 8.79 8.54 -20.99
N ALA A 372 8.25 7.33 -21.05
CA ALA A 372 6.92 7.01 -20.52
C ALA A 372 6.91 6.85 -18.98
N LEU A 373 8.08 6.63 -18.37
CA LEU A 373 8.21 6.35 -16.94
C LEU A 373 9.04 7.41 -16.19
N ASN A 374 9.96 8.07 -16.88
CA ASN A 374 10.92 9.00 -16.30
C ASN A 374 10.57 10.45 -16.65
N LEU A 375 11.09 11.38 -15.84
CA LEU A 375 10.90 12.82 -16.04
C LEU A 375 11.56 13.27 -17.34
N THR A 376 10.76 13.93 -18.18
CA THR A 376 11.19 14.56 -19.43
C THR A 376 11.08 16.07 -19.35
N MET A 377 11.57 16.77 -20.37
CA MET A 377 11.40 18.22 -20.49
C MET A 377 9.92 18.64 -20.54
N ASP A 378 9.06 17.83 -21.19
CA ASP A 378 7.59 18.03 -21.25
C ASP A 378 6.88 17.96 -19.89
N ASP A 379 7.47 17.25 -18.93
CA ASP A 379 6.88 17.11 -17.59
C ASP A 379 6.99 18.39 -16.74
N VAL A 380 7.66 19.43 -17.23
CA VAL A 380 7.84 20.72 -16.53
C VAL A 380 7.04 21.81 -17.22
N VAL A 381 5.93 22.20 -16.59
CA VAL A 381 5.01 23.22 -17.12
C VAL A 381 5.03 24.46 -16.22
N PHE A 382 5.53 25.57 -16.73
CA PHE A 382 5.45 26.88 -16.07
C PHE A 382 4.04 27.45 -16.27
N VAL A 383 3.27 27.53 -15.19
CA VAL A 383 1.85 27.96 -15.24
C VAL A 383 1.76 29.48 -15.08
N THR A 384 2.54 30.03 -14.16
CA THR A 384 2.62 31.46 -13.87
C THR A 384 4.06 31.83 -13.52
N ASP A 385 4.35 33.13 -13.39
CA ASP A 385 5.67 33.64 -12.98
C ASP A 385 6.11 33.24 -11.55
N CYS A 386 5.22 32.57 -10.81
CA CYS A 386 5.46 32.11 -9.45
C CYS A 386 5.19 30.62 -9.24
N GLN A 387 4.76 29.87 -10.26
CA GLN A 387 4.40 28.46 -10.12
C GLN A 387 4.88 27.63 -11.32
N VAL A 388 5.56 26.52 -10.99
CA VAL A 388 5.91 25.47 -11.95
C VAL A 388 5.31 24.14 -11.50
N ASN A 389 4.70 23.43 -12.44
CA ASN A 389 4.13 22.11 -12.25
C ASN A 389 5.13 21.06 -12.76
N LEU A 390 5.46 20.10 -11.91
CA LEU A 390 6.26 18.93 -12.26
C LEU A 390 5.37 17.69 -12.30
N ARG A 391 5.14 17.12 -13.48
CA ARG A 391 4.32 15.93 -13.66
C ARG A 391 5.13 14.66 -13.42
N LEU A 392 4.83 13.94 -12.34
CA LEU A 392 5.35 12.59 -12.14
C LEU A 392 4.45 11.60 -12.87
N LYS A 393 4.94 10.96 -13.93
CA LYS A 393 4.20 9.96 -14.72
C LYS A 393 3.88 8.68 -13.95
N ALA A 394 4.76 8.30 -13.02
CA ALA A 394 4.56 7.13 -12.17
C ALA A 394 5.10 7.38 -10.77
N SER A 395 4.46 6.76 -9.77
CA SER A 395 4.98 6.72 -8.40
C SER A 395 4.85 5.33 -7.81
N LYS A 396 5.60 5.04 -6.74
CA LYS A 396 5.58 3.71 -6.09
C LYS A 396 4.18 3.28 -5.63
N THR A 397 3.32 4.25 -5.29
CA THR A 397 1.95 4.01 -4.79
C THR A 397 0.89 4.14 -5.89
N ASP A 398 1.30 4.44 -7.11
CA ASP A 398 0.42 4.64 -8.26
C ASP A 398 0.45 3.38 -9.14
N ILE A 399 -0.32 2.38 -8.70
CA ILE A 399 -0.41 1.07 -9.36
C ILE A 399 -1.02 1.20 -10.76
N PHE A 400 -1.87 2.22 -10.96
CA PHE A 400 -2.59 2.46 -12.20
C PHE A 400 -1.92 3.48 -13.13
N ARG A 401 -0.78 4.06 -12.72
CA ARG A 401 0.01 5.04 -13.50
C ARG A 401 -0.78 6.29 -13.92
N HIS A 402 -1.68 6.78 -13.07
CA HIS A 402 -2.38 8.05 -13.33
C HIS A 402 -1.43 9.27 -13.25
N GLY A 403 -0.30 9.11 -12.57
CA GLY A 403 0.65 10.17 -12.30
C GLY A 403 0.17 11.14 -11.21
N VAL A 404 1.01 12.11 -10.87
CA VAL A 404 0.69 13.20 -9.93
C VAL A 404 1.42 14.47 -10.33
N ILE A 405 0.76 15.61 -10.19
CA ILE A 405 1.36 16.92 -10.43
C ILE A 405 1.88 17.48 -9.11
N ILE A 406 3.17 17.80 -9.07
CA ILE A 406 3.82 18.49 -7.95
C ILE A 406 3.89 19.97 -8.28
N LYS A 407 3.26 20.79 -7.44
CA LYS A 407 3.30 22.24 -7.56
C LYS A 407 4.50 22.78 -6.80
N LEU A 408 5.40 23.46 -7.48
CA LEU A 408 6.55 24.14 -6.88
C LEU A 408 6.36 25.65 -7.05
N PHE A 409 6.42 26.37 -5.94
CA PHE A 409 6.19 27.82 -5.91
C PHE A 409 7.50 28.59 -5.78
N LYS A 410 7.50 29.83 -6.29
CA LYS A 410 8.59 30.78 -6.09
C LYS A 410 8.66 31.18 -4.62
N THR A 411 9.85 31.03 -4.04
CA THR A 411 10.14 31.41 -2.65
C THR A 411 11.09 32.60 -2.61
N ASN A 412 11.02 33.40 -1.54
CA ASN A 412 11.91 34.55 -1.33
C ASN A 412 13.30 34.18 -0.78
N ASN A 413 13.63 32.89 -0.74
CA ASN A 413 14.90 32.39 -0.23
C ASN A 413 15.95 32.27 -1.35
N ASN A 414 17.23 32.25 -0.95
CA ASN A 414 18.36 32.02 -1.85
C ASN A 414 18.26 30.69 -2.62
N ILE A 415 17.57 29.70 -2.05
CA ILE A 415 17.30 28.42 -2.70
C ILE A 415 15.81 28.38 -3.05
N CYS A 416 15.52 28.72 -4.31
CA CYS A 416 14.15 28.79 -4.81
C CYS A 416 13.94 27.70 -5.87
N PRO A 417 12.99 26.74 -5.65
CA PRO A 417 12.77 25.65 -6.59
C PRO A 417 12.29 26.13 -7.96
N TYR A 418 11.43 27.15 -8.00
CA TYR A 418 10.97 27.78 -9.24
C TYR A 418 12.14 28.36 -10.04
N VAL A 419 12.97 29.21 -9.40
CA VAL A 419 14.07 29.91 -10.08
C VAL A 419 15.14 28.92 -10.53
N GLN A 420 15.50 27.95 -9.69
CA GLN A 420 16.48 26.93 -10.02
C GLN A 420 16.04 26.10 -11.24
N LEU A 421 14.79 25.61 -11.22
CA LEU A 421 14.25 24.78 -12.30
C LEU A 421 14.06 25.60 -13.59
N SER A 422 13.61 26.85 -13.50
CA SER A 422 13.51 27.78 -14.63
C SER A 422 14.86 27.99 -15.31
N LYS A 423 15.91 28.32 -14.56
CA LYS A 423 17.27 28.49 -15.11
C LYS A 423 17.76 27.21 -15.79
N TYR A 424 17.53 26.06 -15.16
CA TYR A 424 18.00 24.77 -15.66
C TYR A 424 17.29 24.37 -16.96
N VAL A 425 15.96 24.49 -17.01
CA VAL A 425 15.17 24.19 -18.21
C VAL A 425 15.54 25.13 -19.36
N THR A 426 15.71 26.43 -19.09
CA THR A 426 16.15 27.39 -20.11
C THR A 426 17.52 27.02 -20.68
N SER A 427 18.49 26.68 -19.83
CA SER A 427 19.81 26.22 -20.26
C SER A 427 19.73 24.94 -21.12
N ARG A 428 18.91 23.96 -20.71
CA ARG A 428 18.69 22.73 -21.49
C ARG A 428 18.10 23.02 -22.87
N LYS A 429 17.10 23.90 -22.96
CA LYS A 429 16.49 24.31 -24.23
C LYS A 429 17.46 25.06 -25.13
N MET A 430 18.27 25.96 -24.58
CA MET A 430 19.33 26.66 -25.33
C MET A 430 20.37 25.69 -25.90
N ASN A 431 20.61 24.57 -25.21
CA ASN A 431 21.50 23.51 -25.67
C ASN A 431 20.79 22.44 -26.53
N GLY A 432 19.61 22.73 -27.08
CA GLY A 432 18.93 21.89 -28.06
C GLY A 432 18.11 20.73 -27.51
N ALA A 433 17.80 20.71 -26.21
CA ALA A 433 16.94 19.66 -25.64
C ALA A 433 15.50 19.75 -26.17
N THR A 434 14.95 18.59 -26.51
CA THR A 434 13.58 18.38 -26.98
C THR A 434 12.65 17.91 -25.85
N ASP A 435 11.34 17.90 -26.09
CA ASP A 435 10.31 17.61 -25.07
C ASP A 435 10.42 16.20 -24.46
N ASN A 436 10.88 15.22 -25.24
CA ASN A 436 11.04 13.82 -24.81
C ASN A 436 12.41 13.53 -24.18
N ASP A 437 13.33 14.50 -24.19
CA ASP A 437 14.64 14.30 -23.57
C ASP A 437 14.53 14.20 -22.05
N PRO A 438 15.47 13.50 -21.39
CA PRO A 438 15.51 13.44 -19.94
C PRO A 438 15.58 14.85 -19.36
N LEU A 439 14.78 15.10 -18.32
CA LEU A 439 14.82 16.38 -17.62
C LEU A 439 16.23 16.63 -17.07
N LEU A 440 16.74 15.71 -16.25
CA LEU A 440 18.05 15.80 -15.62
C LEU A 440 19.07 14.92 -16.35
N VAL A 441 20.20 15.52 -16.73
CA VAL A 441 21.27 14.85 -17.51
C VAL A 441 22.65 14.99 -16.86
N ASP A 442 23.49 13.98 -17.01
CA ASP A 442 24.91 14.02 -16.61
C ASP A 442 25.79 14.78 -17.62
N SER A 443 27.08 14.86 -17.37
CA SER A 443 28.06 15.55 -18.22
C SER A 443 28.14 14.98 -19.65
N SER A 444 27.64 13.76 -19.87
CA SER A 444 27.56 13.11 -21.19
C SER A 444 26.19 13.28 -21.86
N ASN A 445 25.34 14.16 -21.35
CA ASN A 445 23.95 14.36 -21.79
C ASN A 445 23.06 13.11 -21.67
N LEU A 446 23.45 12.12 -20.87
CA LEU A 446 22.63 10.95 -20.59
C LEU A 446 21.77 11.19 -19.37
N ALA A 447 20.62 10.51 -19.30
CA ALA A 447 19.70 10.64 -18.16
C ALA A 447 20.41 10.37 -16.83
N LEU A 448 20.21 11.26 -15.85
CA LEU A 448 20.89 11.20 -14.56
C LEU A 448 20.64 9.85 -13.86
N ARG A 449 21.68 9.03 -13.80
CA ARG A 449 21.63 7.72 -13.14
C ARG A 449 21.59 7.88 -11.62
N ARG A 450 20.77 7.05 -10.98
CA ARG A 450 20.66 7.03 -9.51
C ARG A 450 21.99 6.74 -8.83
N SER A 451 22.78 5.81 -9.37
CA SER A 451 24.09 5.46 -8.80
C SER A 451 25.04 6.65 -8.82
N LEU A 452 25.13 7.35 -9.96
CA LEU A 452 25.93 8.57 -10.12
C LEU A 452 25.49 9.66 -9.16
N PHE A 453 24.18 9.96 -9.09
CA PHE A 453 23.66 10.96 -8.16
C PHE A 453 24.03 10.66 -6.70
N ILE A 454 23.87 9.40 -6.27
CA ILE A 454 24.19 9.01 -4.89
C ILE A 454 25.69 9.07 -4.62
N ASP A 455 26.53 8.67 -5.57
CA ASP A 455 27.98 8.75 -5.47
C ASP A 455 28.44 10.20 -5.30
N LYS A 456 28.03 11.09 -6.20
CA LYS A 456 28.36 12.52 -6.13
C LYS A 456 27.80 13.19 -4.87
N LEU A 457 26.58 12.84 -4.46
CA LEU A 457 26.02 13.29 -3.18
C LEU A 457 26.88 12.87 -2.00
N LYS A 458 27.36 11.62 -1.97
CA LYS A 458 28.25 11.16 -0.89
C LYS A 458 29.57 11.92 -0.90
N THR A 459 30.17 12.18 -2.06
CA THR A 459 31.38 13.01 -2.17
C THR A 459 31.16 14.41 -1.60
N ILE A 460 30.05 15.08 -1.96
CA ILE A 460 29.69 16.40 -1.42
C ILE A 460 29.57 16.34 0.11
N LEU A 461 28.83 15.36 0.64
CA LEU A 461 28.61 15.24 2.08
C LEU A 461 29.91 14.98 2.85
N SER A 462 30.81 14.16 2.30
CA SER A 462 32.13 13.94 2.88
C SER A 462 32.97 15.22 2.91
N HIS A 463 32.94 16.04 1.85
CA HIS A 463 33.61 17.34 1.82
C HIS A 463 33.04 18.34 2.84
N LEU A 464 31.76 18.21 3.19
CA LEU A 464 31.11 18.98 4.25
C LEU A 464 31.40 18.43 5.67
N GLY A 465 32.25 17.41 5.80
CA GLY A 465 32.56 16.78 7.09
C GLY A 465 31.43 15.89 7.64
N LEU A 466 30.43 15.57 6.83
CA LEU A 466 29.31 14.71 7.22
C LEU A 466 29.61 13.25 6.90
N ASN A 467 29.17 12.33 7.78
CA ASN A 467 29.29 10.90 7.52
C ASN A 467 28.32 10.47 6.40
N ALA A 468 28.83 10.39 5.17
CA ALA A 468 28.08 10.10 3.95
C ALA A 468 27.32 8.75 3.99
N ASP A 469 27.79 7.76 4.77
CA ASP A 469 27.11 6.45 4.87
C ASP A 469 25.79 6.51 5.62
N LYS A 470 25.58 7.56 6.41
CA LYS A 470 24.30 7.83 7.06
C LYS A 470 23.28 8.47 6.11
N TYR A 471 23.68 8.84 4.89
CA TYR A 471 22.79 9.48 3.92
C TYR A 471 22.45 8.56 2.74
N SER A 472 21.41 8.95 2.01
CA SER A 472 20.97 8.33 0.75
C SER A 472 20.01 9.28 0.05
N GLY A 473 19.53 8.94 -1.15
CA GLY A 473 18.50 9.73 -1.83
C GLY A 473 17.17 9.81 -1.06
N HIS A 474 16.92 8.91 -0.11
CA HIS A 474 15.75 9.02 0.78
C HIS A 474 15.89 10.18 1.79
N SER A 475 17.12 10.60 2.10
CA SER A 475 17.43 11.64 3.07
C SER A 475 16.83 13.00 2.73
N PHE A 476 16.65 13.32 1.43
CA PHE A 476 15.94 14.53 1.00
C PHE A 476 14.49 14.54 1.48
N ARG A 477 13.76 13.44 1.25
CA ARG A 477 12.35 13.33 1.65
C ARG A 477 12.19 13.30 3.17
N ILE A 478 13.13 12.69 3.90
CA ILE A 478 13.15 12.74 5.37
C ILE A 478 13.37 14.18 5.82
N GLY A 479 14.40 14.85 5.30
CA GLY A 479 14.76 16.19 5.73
C GLY A 479 13.77 17.28 5.33
N ALA A 480 13.05 17.12 4.22
CA ALA A 480 11.92 17.99 3.89
C ALA A 480 10.81 17.90 4.95
N ALA A 481 10.44 16.68 5.36
CA ALA A 481 9.45 16.49 6.43
C ALA A 481 9.93 17.03 7.79
N THR A 482 11.18 16.74 8.16
CA THR A 482 11.79 17.28 9.38
C THR A 482 11.80 18.81 9.37
N THR A 483 12.21 19.44 8.27
CA THR A 483 12.26 20.90 8.14
C THR A 483 10.86 21.51 8.27
N CYS A 484 9.85 20.93 7.62
CA CYS A 484 8.48 21.42 7.74
C CYS A 484 7.97 21.35 9.19
N SER A 485 8.23 20.24 9.88
CA SER A 485 7.82 20.06 11.26
C SER A 485 8.51 21.05 12.21
N SER A 486 9.83 21.25 12.08
CA SER A 486 10.58 22.24 12.89
C SER A 486 10.13 23.68 12.61
N ASN A 487 9.59 23.96 11.41
CA ASN A 487 9.00 25.25 11.06
C ASN A 487 7.52 25.37 11.46
N GLY A 488 6.95 24.41 12.20
CA GLY A 488 5.58 24.45 12.68
C GLY A 488 4.51 24.25 11.60
N ILE A 489 4.88 23.71 10.43
CA ILE A 489 3.90 23.37 9.39
C ILE A 489 3.04 22.20 9.90
N GLN A 490 1.72 22.32 9.72
CA GLN A 490 0.77 21.33 10.21
C GLN A 490 0.98 19.96 9.56
N ASP A 491 0.79 18.92 10.35
CA ASP A 491 0.96 17.51 9.99
C ASP A 491 0.20 17.11 8.71
N HIS A 492 -1.05 17.56 8.55
CA HIS A 492 -1.84 17.27 7.36
C HIS A 492 -1.22 17.88 6.07
N MET A 493 -0.59 19.05 6.19
CA MET A 493 0.12 19.67 5.07
C MET A 493 1.39 18.91 4.74
N ILE A 494 2.15 18.48 5.76
CA ILE A 494 3.35 17.64 5.57
C ILE A 494 2.95 16.32 4.88
N GLN A 495 1.87 15.69 5.35
CA GLN A 495 1.31 14.48 4.78
C GLN A 495 0.94 14.67 3.29
N THR A 496 0.29 15.79 2.98
CA THR A 496 -0.10 16.17 1.61
C THR A 496 1.12 16.42 0.71
N LEU A 497 2.05 17.26 1.14
CA LEU A 497 3.27 17.62 0.39
C LEU A 497 4.10 16.39 0.07
N GLY A 498 4.29 15.52 1.05
CA GLY A 498 5.01 14.27 0.88
C GLY A 498 4.15 13.09 0.43
N ARG A 499 2.90 13.30 0.02
CA ARG A 499 2.04 12.26 -0.61
C ARG A 499 1.97 10.97 0.20
N TRP A 500 1.86 11.09 1.52
CA TRP A 500 1.74 9.95 2.43
C TRP A 500 0.27 9.61 2.66
N LYS A 501 -0.11 8.34 2.46
CA LYS A 501 -1.49 7.88 2.73
C LYS A 501 -1.74 7.51 4.18
N SER A 502 -0.69 7.40 4.98
CA SER A 502 -0.74 7.00 6.38
C SER A 502 0.28 7.79 7.19
N ASP A 503 0.24 7.65 8.51
CA ASP A 503 1.11 8.36 9.45
C ASP A 503 2.56 7.88 9.44
N CYS A 504 2.99 7.19 8.38
CA CYS A 504 4.37 6.76 8.20
C CYS A 504 5.37 7.93 8.15
N TYR A 505 4.91 9.15 7.82
CA TYR A 505 5.75 10.36 7.83
C TYR A 505 6.21 10.75 9.25
N SER A 506 5.45 10.41 10.29
CA SER A 506 5.83 10.66 11.70
C SER A 506 7.18 10.03 12.06
N ARG A 507 7.52 8.89 11.44
CA ARG A 507 8.81 8.20 11.63
C ARG A 507 9.99 8.94 11.00
N TYR A 508 9.73 9.90 10.11
CA TYR A 508 10.75 10.72 9.46
C TYR A 508 11.03 12.01 10.21
N ILE A 509 10.02 12.55 10.90
CA ILE A 509 10.17 13.73 11.73
C ILE A 509 11.16 13.41 12.86
N ARG A 510 12.20 14.23 12.96
CA ARG A 510 13.23 14.13 14.00
C ARG A 510 13.02 15.29 14.94
N THR A 511 12.30 15.04 16.03
CA THR A 511 12.08 16.04 17.05
C THR A 511 13.40 16.30 17.78
N SER A 512 13.94 17.51 17.63
CA SER A 512 15.14 17.90 18.35
C SER A 512 14.81 18.22 19.81
N GLU A 513 15.80 18.22 20.70
CA GLU A 513 15.61 18.69 22.08
C GLU A 513 15.09 20.13 22.14
N VAL A 514 15.47 20.95 21.16
CA VAL A 514 14.97 22.33 21.01
C VAL A 514 13.47 22.35 20.74
N ASP A 515 12.99 21.49 19.83
CA ASP A 515 11.56 21.38 19.51
C ASP A 515 10.77 20.88 20.73
N ILE A 516 11.31 19.90 21.47
CA ILE A 516 10.71 19.40 22.72
C ILE A 516 10.64 20.53 23.76
N ARG A 517 11.73 21.28 23.94
CA ARG A 517 11.76 22.42 24.86
C ARG A 517 10.74 23.48 24.48
N GLN A 518 10.63 23.84 23.20
CA GLN A 518 9.64 24.81 22.74
C GLN A 518 8.21 24.31 22.93
N ALA A 519 7.94 23.03 22.70
CA ALA A 519 6.63 22.43 22.95
C ALA A 519 6.26 22.51 24.44
N LEU A 520 7.19 22.17 25.34
CA LEU A 520 6.99 22.28 26.79
C LEU A 520 6.73 23.73 27.23
N LEU A 521 7.47 24.70 26.69
CA LEU A 521 7.25 26.12 26.99
C LEU A 521 5.87 26.64 26.54
N LYS A 522 5.31 26.07 25.47
CA LYS A 522 3.97 26.41 24.98
C LYS A 522 2.84 25.80 25.82
N MET A 523 3.11 24.80 26.66
CA MET A 523 2.09 24.24 27.56
C MET A 523 1.71 25.18 28.70
N CYS A 524 2.58 26.15 29.03
CA CYS A 524 2.37 27.10 30.11
C CYS A 524 1.70 28.41 29.66
N LYS A 525 1.23 28.49 28.42
CA LYS A 525 0.49 29.62 27.85
C LYS A 525 -0.90 29.15 27.46
#